data_AF-A0A498M610-F1
#
_entry.id   AF-A0A498M610-F1
#
_cell.length_a   1.000
_cell.length_b   1.000
_cell.length_c   1.000
_cell.angle_alpha   90.00
_cell.angle_beta   90.00
_cell.angle_gamma   90.00
#
_symmetry.space_group_name_H-M   'P 1'
#
loop_
_entity.id
_entity.type
_entity.pdbx_description
1 polymer ?
#
loop_
_entity_poly.entity_id
_entity_poly.type
_entity_poly.pdbx_seq_one_letter_code
_entity_poly.pdbx_strand_id
1 'polypeptide(L)'
;MEDLIKILLDYCYWDTAYDSDVMDDSVGLNLLYAQTVSDIERGWILVNKEQHRQLKSLQEKGSKKEFIRLAQTLKYYGYIKFDPCITDFPEKGCHVIVGAGNNELNFHVKLPSDQMKEGSFKVTRMRCWRVTSSQVPVANGTANPSSSSKCDVKLELAFEYLMSKDRLQWVTITSPQAIMMSICLQSMVDELMVKKSGGNIKKQMQKKRLNGTFQRSDSQQAVKSPPLLVGIEDFSNASTFDMEDVP
;
A
#
# COMPACT_ATOMS: atom_id res chain seq x y z
N MET A 1 -18.53 2.09 20.67
CA MET A 1 -17.09 2.31 20.87
C MET A 1 -16.73 3.33 19.83
N GLU A 2 -16.54 4.59 20.23
CA GLU A 2 -16.20 5.66 19.29
C GLU A 2 -14.82 5.36 18.70
N ASP A 3 -14.71 5.43 17.37
CA ASP A 3 -13.43 5.29 16.68
C ASP A 3 -12.52 6.46 17.09
N LEU A 4 -11.61 6.19 18.03
CA LEU A 4 -10.67 7.18 18.51
C LEU A 4 -9.59 7.43 17.45
N ILE A 5 -9.79 8.47 16.63
CA ILE A 5 -8.79 8.91 15.66
C ILE A 5 -7.58 9.45 16.42
N LYS A 6 -6.40 8.87 16.16
CA LYS A 6 -5.12 9.32 16.71
C LYS A 6 -4.22 9.80 15.57
N ILE A 7 -3.53 10.92 15.78
CA ILE A 7 -2.48 11.39 14.87
C ILE A 7 -1.17 10.72 15.30
N LEU A 8 -0.57 9.94 14.40
CA LEU A 8 0.74 9.34 14.60
C LEU A 8 1.79 10.13 13.82
N LEU A 9 2.93 10.39 14.45
CA LEU A 9 4.12 10.87 13.75
C LEU A 9 4.95 9.65 13.35
N ASP A 10 5.24 9.51 12.07
CA ASP A 10 5.99 8.39 11.51
C ASP A 10 7.05 8.92 10.53
N TYR A 11 8.15 8.18 10.32
CA TYR A 11 9.13 8.52 9.30
C TYR A 11 8.55 8.30 7.89
N CYS A 12 8.83 9.22 6.97
CA CYS A 12 8.21 9.27 5.65
C CYS A 12 9.14 8.88 4.50
N TYR A 13 10.10 7.99 4.76
CA TYR A 13 11.07 7.49 3.78
C TYR A 13 11.16 5.97 3.82
N TRP A 14 11.58 5.38 2.70
CA TRP A 14 11.63 3.93 2.51
C TRP A 14 13.06 3.37 2.50
N ASP A 15 14.06 4.19 2.14
CA ASP A 15 15.47 3.80 2.25
C ASP A 15 15.98 3.88 3.68
N THR A 16 16.41 2.74 4.21
CA THR A 16 17.06 2.67 5.52
C THR A 16 18.43 3.35 5.53
N ALA A 17 19.02 3.66 4.36
CA ALA A 17 20.22 4.47 4.28
C ALA A 17 20.02 5.87 4.91
N TYR A 18 18.78 6.41 4.89
CA TYR A 18 18.47 7.69 5.50
C TYR A 18 18.43 7.65 7.03
N ASP A 19 18.33 6.46 7.64
CA ASP A 19 18.40 6.32 9.10
C ASP A 19 19.70 6.90 9.66
N SER A 20 20.81 6.81 8.91
CA SER A 20 22.09 7.35 9.37
C SER A 20 22.01 8.86 9.59
N ASP A 21 21.35 9.57 8.68
CA ASP A 21 21.14 11.01 8.78
C ASP A 21 20.19 11.37 9.93
N VAL A 22 19.19 10.53 10.19
CA VAL A 22 18.22 10.72 11.28
C VAL A 22 18.85 10.44 12.64
N MET A 23 19.73 9.44 12.73
CA MET A 23 20.46 9.07 13.95
C MET A 23 21.55 10.08 14.36
N ASP A 24 21.93 10.99 13.46
CA ASP A 24 22.89 12.06 13.77
C ASP A 24 22.26 13.18 14.61
N ASP A 25 20.93 13.32 14.57
CA ASP A 25 20.18 14.19 15.48
C ASP A 25 19.66 13.41 16.69
N SER A 26 19.74 14.02 17.87
CA SER A 26 19.32 13.37 19.12
C SER A 26 17.81 13.11 19.19
N VAL A 27 16.98 14.01 18.64
CA VAL A 27 15.52 13.85 18.61
C VAL A 27 15.15 12.81 17.56
N GLY A 28 15.75 12.88 16.37
CA GLY A 28 15.62 11.87 15.32
C GLY A 28 15.98 10.48 15.80
N LEU A 29 17.11 10.32 16.48
CA LEU A 29 17.54 9.07 17.10
C LEU A 29 16.50 8.53 18.08
N ASN A 30 15.94 9.39 18.94
CA ASN A 30 14.93 8.98 19.92
C ASN A 30 13.62 8.56 19.28
N LEU A 31 13.17 9.27 18.24
CA LEU A 31 11.95 8.94 17.50
C LEU A 31 12.10 7.61 16.75
N LEU A 32 13.19 7.45 16.00
CA LEU A 32 13.46 6.22 15.26
C LEU A 32 13.60 5.02 16.21
N TYR A 33 14.28 5.20 17.34
CA TYR A 33 14.40 4.19 18.37
C TYR A 33 13.03 3.78 18.95
N ALA A 34 12.21 4.74 19.38
CA ALA A 34 10.91 4.47 19.99
C ALA A 34 9.98 3.73 19.03
N GLN A 35 9.97 4.12 17.76
CA GLN A 35 9.20 3.43 16.74
C GLN A 35 9.71 2.01 16.49
N THR A 36 11.02 1.84 16.33
CA THR A 36 11.63 0.51 16.11
C THR A 36 11.28 -0.46 17.25
N VAL A 37 11.31 0.02 18.50
CA VAL A 37 10.88 -0.77 19.67
C VAL A 37 9.41 -1.18 19.54
N SER A 38 8.51 -0.23 19.25
CA SER A 38 7.08 -0.51 19.03
C SER A 38 6.86 -1.53 17.91
N ASP A 39 7.58 -1.42 16.80
CA ASP A 39 7.42 -2.31 15.65
C ASP A 39 7.89 -3.75 15.97
N ILE A 40 8.94 -3.90 16.79
CA ILE A 40 9.37 -5.20 17.31
C ILE A 40 8.32 -5.78 18.28
N GLU A 41 7.83 -4.98 19.23
CA GLU A 41 6.83 -5.39 20.22
C GLU A 41 5.50 -5.81 19.57
N ARG A 42 5.12 -5.16 18.46
CA ARG A 42 3.94 -5.52 17.65
C ARG A 42 4.17 -6.73 16.74
N GLY A 43 5.39 -7.25 16.65
CA GLY A 43 5.75 -8.32 15.71
C GLY A 43 5.65 -7.90 14.24
N TRP A 44 5.86 -6.61 13.96
CA TRP A 44 5.97 -6.10 12.58
C TRP A 44 7.37 -6.38 12.03
N ILE A 45 8.39 -6.22 12.87
CA ILE A 45 9.75 -6.67 12.61
C ILE A 45 9.93 -8.08 13.17
N LEU A 46 10.41 -9.00 12.34
CA LEU A 46 10.58 -10.40 12.74
C LEU A 46 11.93 -10.60 13.44
N VAL A 47 11.88 -11.10 14.66
CA VAL A 47 13.04 -11.28 15.54
C VAL A 47 13.10 -12.70 16.06
N ASN A 48 14.27 -13.35 15.99
CA ASN A 48 14.48 -14.65 16.63
C ASN A 48 14.89 -14.52 18.11
N LYS A 49 14.94 -15.64 18.84
CA LYS A 49 15.23 -15.64 20.29
C LYS A 49 16.58 -14.99 20.65
N GLU A 50 17.61 -15.23 19.84
CA GLU A 50 18.95 -14.69 20.10
C GLU A 50 19.01 -13.18 19.83
N GLN A 51 18.48 -12.75 18.69
CA GLN A 51 18.37 -11.33 18.33
C GLN A 51 17.56 -10.57 19.37
N HIS A 52 16.46 -11.15 19.87
CA HIS A 52 15.65 -10.54 20.92
C HIS A 52 16.45 -10.35 22.22
N ARG A 53 17.31 -11.31 22.59
CA ARG A 53 18.18 -11.18 23.76
C ARG A 53 19.20 -10.05 23.57
N GLN A 54 19.79 -9.94 22.38
CA GLN A 54 20.75 -8.89 22.04
C GLN A 54 20.11 -7.50 22.07
N LEU A 55 18.95 -7.34 21.43
CA LEU A 55 18.17 -6.10 21.44
C LEU A 55 17.82 -5.68 22.86
N LYS A 56 17.37 -6.62 23.71
CA LYS A 56 17.07 -6.34 25.11
C LYS A 56 18.31 -5.86 25.88
N SER A 57 19.47 -6.47 25.67
CA SER A 57 20.72 -6.03 26.30
C SER A 57 21.13 -4.62 25.84
N LEU A 58 20.93 -4.28 24.57
CA LEU A 58 21.20 -2.93 24.04
C LEU A 58 20.25 -1.89 24.62
N GLN A 59 18.96 -2.25 24.77
CA GLN A 59 17.95 -1.41 25.41
C GLN A 59 18.27 -1.14 26.90
N GLU A 60 18.68 -2.17 27.66
CA GLU A 60 19.11 -2.03 29.07
C GLU A 60 20.35 -1.13 29.22
N LYS A 61 21.26 -1.15 28.25
CA LYS A 61 22.46 -0.29 28.21
C LYS A 61 22.18 1.13 27.72
N GLY A 62 21.00 1.41 27.18
CA GLY A 62 20.68 2.68 26.53
C GLY A 62 21.41 2.91 25.19
N SER A 63 21.95 1.85 24.58
CA SER A 63 22.72 1.88 23.32
C SER A 63 21.79 1.98 22.10
N LYS A 64 21.12 3.13 21.93
CA LYS A 64 20.06 3.32 20.91
C LYS A 64 20.58 3.19 19.47
N LYS A 65 21.78 3.71 19.18
CA LYS A 65 22.36 3.62 17.83
C LYS A 65 22.63 2.17 17.45
N GLU A 66 23.29 1.43 18.34
CA GLU A 66 23.59 0.01 18.14
C GLU A 66 22.30 -0.83 18.06
N PHE A 67 21.28 -0.49 18.85
CA PHE A 67 19.96 -1.12 18.76
C PHE A 67 19.35 -0.96 17.37
N ILE A 68 19.31 0.26 16.84
CA ILE A 68 18.78 0.52 15.49
C ILE A 68 19.64 -0.18 14.43
N ARG A 69 20.97 -0.14 14.55
CA ARG A 69 21.87 -0.85 13.62
C ARG A 69 21.63 -2.36 13.60
N LEU A 70 21.36 -2.98 14.75
CA LEU A 70 20.95 -4.39 14.79
C LEU A 70 19.57 -4.57 14.15
N ALA A 71 18.61 -3.69 14.46
CA ALA A 71 17.25 -3.75 13.93
C ALA A 71 17.20 -3.64 12.39
N GLN A 72 18.06 -2.80 11.79
CA GLN A 72 18.21 -2.66 10.33
C GLN A 72 18.53 -3.98 9.61
N THR A 73 19.10 -4.97 10.32
CA THR A 73 19.42 -6.29 9.75
C THR A 73 18.26 -7.28 9.83
N LEU A 74 17.17 -6.93 10.52
CA LEU A 74 16.04 -7.81 10.79
C LEU A 74 15.03 -7.81 9.64
N LYS A 75 14.33 -8.93 9.47
CA LYS A 75 13.34 -9.07 8.41
C LYS A 75 12.15 -8.13 8.69
N TYR A 76 11.75 -7.40 7.67
CA TYR A 76 10.68 -6.40 7.69
C TYR A 76 10.98 -5.11 8.47
N TYR A 77 12.24 -4.84 8.83
CA TYR A 77 12.61 -3.49 9.25
C TYR A 77 12.30 -2.46 8.15
N GLY A 78 11.66 -1.34 8.53
CA GLY A 78 11.20 -0.31 7.60
C GLY A 78 9.93 -0.66 6.81
N TYR A 79 9.23 -1.75 7.18
CA TYR A 79 7.94 -2.09 6.56
C TYR A 79 6.78 -1.54 7.39
N ILE A 80 5.78 -1.01 6.70
CA ILE A 80 4.46 -0.72 7.26
C ILE A 80 3.59 -1.97 7.09
N LYS A 81 3.06 -2.49 8.19
CA LYS A 81 2.19 -3.67 8.19
C LYS A 81 0.73 -3.25 8.30
N PHE A 82 -0.11 -3.79 7.42
CA PHE A 82 -1.54 -3.52 7.39
C PHE A 82 -2.32 -4.59 8.16
N ASP A 83 -3.56 -4.26 8.50
CA ASP A 83 -4.46 -5.18 9.17
C ASP A 83 -4.81 -6.37 8.24
N PRO A 84 -5.13 -7.55 8.82
CA PRO A 84 -5.56 -8.71 8.03
C PRO A 84 -6.71 -8.35 7.09
N CYS A 85 -6.57 -8.73 5.83
CA CYS A 85 -7.51 -8.41 4.76
C CYS A 85 -7.63 -9.56 3.77
N ILE A 86 -8.28 -9.32 2.62
CA ILE A 86 -8.58 -10.36 1.62
C ILE A 86 -7.90 -10.02 0.30
N THR A 87 -7.44 -11.03 -0.43
CA THR A 87 -6.91 -10.88 -1.78
C THR A 87 -7.47 -11.95 -2.73
N ASP A 88 -7.34 -11.69 -4.04
CA ASP A 88 -7.61 -12.66 -5.09
C ASP A 88 -6.40 -13.50 -5.53
N PHE A 89 -5.26 -13.36 -4.83
CA PHE A 89 -4.02 -14.04 -5.13
C PHE A 89 -3.49 -14.89 -3.95
N PRO A 90 -3.04 -16.14 -4.18
CA PRO A 90 -2.97 -16.84 -5.46
C PRO A 90 -4.34 -17.32 -5.94
N GLU A 91 -5.35 -17.32 -5.07
CA GLU A 91 -6.73 -17.72 -5.33
C GLU A 91 -7.70 -16.71 -4.72
N LYS A 92 -8.94 -16.71 -5.21
CA LYS A 92 -9.97 -15.78 -4.74
C LYS A 92 -10.33 -16.00 -3.28
N GLY A 93 -10.34 -14.92 -2.50
CA GLY A 93 -10.81 -14.94 -1.12
C GLY A 93 -9.76 -15.35 -0.10
N CYS A 94 -8.48 -15.42 -0.47
CA CYS A 94 -7.42 -15.72 0.48
C CYS A 94 -7.28 -14.62 1.54
N HIS A 95 -7.12 -15.02 2.80
CA HIS A 95 -6.72 -14.11 3.86
C HIS A 95 -5.25 -13.73 3.69
N VAL A 96 -4.94 -12.45 3.82
CA VAL A 96 -3.58 -11.94 3.65
C VAL A 96 -3.28 -10.86 4.68
N ILE A 97 -2.03 -10.85 5.14
CA ILE A 97 -1.44 -9.67 5.79
C ILE A 97 -0.48 -9.04 4.78
N VAL A 98 -0.67 -7.76 4.50
CA VAL A 98 0.16 -7.01 3.56
C VAL A 98 1.18 -6.19 4.34
N GLY A 99 2.42 -6.18 3.87
CA GLY A 99 3.45 -5.24 4.29
C GLY A 99 3.92 -4.40 3.11
N ALA A 100 4.07 -3.09 3.27
CA ALA A 100 4.71 -2.22 2.29
C ALA A 100 6.08 -1.80 2.81
N GLY A 101 7.12 -1.94 1.98
CA GLY A 101 8.49 -1.59 2.35
C GLY A 101 9.47 -2.10 1.32
N ASN A 102 10.73 -1.63 1.34
CA ASN A 102 11.80 -2.11 0.47
C ASN A 102 11.41 -2.19 -1.03
N ASN A 103 10.66 -1.18 -1.50
CA ASN A 103 10.16 -1.09 -2.89
C ASN A 103 9.29 -2.28 -3.32
N GLU A 104 8.51 -2.85 -2.40
CA GLU A 104 7.58 -3.95 -2.65
C GLU A 104 6.34 -3.90 -1.77
N LEU A 105 5.29 -4.60 -2.23
CA LEU A 105 4.26 -5.13 -1.33
C LEU A 105 4.58 -6.60 -1.06
N ASN A 106 4.74 -6.94 0.22
CA ASN A 106 4.93 -8.29 0.71
C ASN A 106 3.60 -8.85 1.22
N PHE A 107 3.25 -10.05 0.80
CA PHE A 107 1.99 -10.73 1.14
C PHE A 107 2.32 -11.93 2.01
N HIS A 108 1.71 -12.02 3.19
CA HIS A 108 1.62 -13.24 3.98
C HIS A 108 0.23 -13.83 3.82
N VAL A 109 0.11 -14.72 2.84
CA VAL A 109 -1.17 -15.34 2.48
C VAL A 109 -1.37 -16.59 3.30
N LYS A 110 -2.53 -16.68 3.95
CA LYS A 110 -3.01 -17.88 4.62
C LYS A 110 -3.81 -18.71 3.62
N LEU A 111 -3.27 -19.88 3.24
CA LEU A 111 -3.96 -20.82 2.36
C LEU A 111 -5.04 -21.62 3.10
N PRO A 112 -6.01 -22.23 2.38
CA PRO A 112 -7.02 -23.10 2.98
C PRO A 112 -6.45 -24.29 3.76
N SER A 113 -5.23 -24.74 3.42
CA SER A 113 -4.51 -25.80 4.11
C SER A 113 -3.85 -25.36 5.43
N ASP A 114 -4.19 -24.18 5.95
CA ASP A 114 -3.57 -23.51 7.11
C ASP A 114 -2.06 -23.23 6.96
N GLN A 115 -1.53 -23.35 5.75
CA GLN A 115 -0.14 -23.01 5.44
C GLN A 115 -0.01 -21.53 5.12
N MET A 116 1.01 -20.88 5.67
CA MET A 116 1.37 -19.52 5.32
C MET A 116 2.36 -19.52 4.16
N LYS A 117 2.02 -18.79 3.09
CA LYS A 117 2.93 -18.53 1.96
C LYS A 117 3.25 -17.05 1.89
N GLU A 118 4.49 -16.77 1.52
CA GLU A 118 4.98 -15.42 1.29
C GLU A 118 5.09 -15.12 -0.20
N GLY A 119 4.60 -13.96 -0.62
CA GLY A 119 4.76 -13.44 -1.98
C GLY A 119 5.29 -12.01 -1.93
N SER A 120 6.19 -11.65 -2.84
CA SER A 120 6.71 -10.29 -2.97
C SER A 120 6.36 -9.71 -4.35
N PHE A 121 5.75 -8.52 -4.33
CA PHE A 121 5.39 -7.76 -5.50
C PHE A 121 6.23 -6.49 -5.57
N LYS A 122 7.35 -6.55 -6.30
CA LYS A 122 8.23 -5.39 -6.56
C LYS A 122 7.47 -4.25 -7.26
N VAL A 123 7.56 -3.04 -6.72
CA VAL A 123 6.94 -1.82 -7.27
C VAL A 123 7.36 -1.58 -8.72
N THR A 124 8.62 -1.85 -9.06
CA THR A 124 9.16 -1.67 -10.42
C THR A 124 8.57 -2.61 -11.47
N ARG A 125 7.82 -3.64 -11.05
CA ARG A 125 7.11 -4.59 -11.92
C ARG A 125 5.61 -4.34 -11.99
N MET A 126 5.11 -3.35 -11.25
CA MET A 126 3.74 -2.89 -11.35
C MET A 126 3.64 -1.91 -12.51
N ARG A 127 2.77 -2.18 -13.49
CA ARG A 127 2.53 -1.23 -14.58
C ARG A 127 1.71 -0.05 -14.09
N CYS A 128 0.66 -0.33 -13.33
CA CYS A 128 -0.23 0.66 -12.75
C CYS A 128 -1.01 0.04 -11.58
N TRP A 129 -1.71 0.89 -10.83
CA TRP A 129 -2.66 0.48 -9.81
C TRP A 129 -3.87 1.41 -9.80
N ARG A 130 -4.95 0.96 -9.18
CA ARG A 130 -6.19 1.72 -8.98
C ARG A 130 -6.77 1.42 -7.62
N VAL A 131 -7.43 2.42 -7.05
CA VAL A 131 -8.26 2.26 -5.86
C VAL A 131 -9.73 2.37 -6.27
N THR A 132 -10.55 1.39 -5.88
CA THR A 132 -11.98 1.37 -6.14
C THR A 132 -12.77 1.36 -4.83
N SER A 133 -13.95 1.98 -4.87
CA SER A 133 -14.90 2.03 -3.76
C SER A 133 -16.26 1.59 -4.27
N SER A 134 -16.90 0.65 -3.59
CA SER A 134 -18.25 0.18 -3.92
C SER A 134 -19.11 0.08 -2.66
N GLN A 135 -20.38 0.48 -2.78
CA GLN A 135 -21.37 0.30 -1.72
C GLN A 135 -21.87 -1.14 -1.74
N VAL A 136 -21.80 -1.83 -0.61
CA VAL A 136 -22.34 -3.17 -0.44
C VAL A 136 -23.60 -3.07 0.42
N PRO A 137 -24.77 -3.53 -0.07
CA PRO A 137 -25.98 -3.57 0.74
C PRO A 137 -25.74 -4.46 1.96
N VAL A 138 -25.97 -3.93 3.16
CA VAL A 138 -25.92 -4.74 4.38
C VAL A 138 -27.17 -5.60 4.39
N ALA A 139 -27.02 -6.89 4.09
CA ALA A 139 -28.09 -7.87 4.14
C ALA A 139 -28.44 -8.16 5.62
N ASN A 140 -29.19 -7.27 6.25
CA ASN A 140 -29.87 -7.60 7.50
C ASN A 140 -31.03 -8.52 7.15
N GLY A 141 -30.89 -9.80 7.50
CA GLY A 141 -31.99 -10.76 7.51
C GLY A 141 -33.04 -10.33 8.53
N THR A 142 -33.91 -9.40 8.15
CA THR A 142 -35.30 -9.14 8.61
C THR A 142 -35.70 -7.78 8.04
N ALA A 143 -36.59 -7.81 7.05
CA ALA A 143 -37.09 -6.63 6.39
C ALA A 143 -37.86 -5.74 7.39
N ASN A 144 -37.35 -4.54 7.65
CA ASN A 144 -38.15 -3.45 8.21
C ASN A 144 -37.95 -2.21 7.30
N PRO A 145 -39.01 -1.60 6.72
CA PRO A 145 -38.86 -0.64 5.62
C PRO A 145 -38.46 0.78 6.04
N SER A 146 -38.15 1.04 7.32
CA SER A 146 -38.10 2.39 7.89
C SER A 146 -36.79 2.82 8.55
N SER A 147 -35.70 2.05 8.41
CA SER A 147 -34.38 2.49 8.87
C SER A 147 -33.47 2.73 7.67
N SER A 148 -32.82 3.91 7.62
CA SER A 148 -31.74 4.21 6.69
C SER A 148 -30.79 3.03 6.57
N SER A 149 -30.86 2.33 5.44
CA SER A 149 -30.06 1.14 5.17
C SER A 149 -28.58 1.53 5.27
N LYS A 150 -27.91 1.08 6.34
CA LYS A 150 -26.45 1.22 6.44
C LYS A 150 -25.87 0.46 5.25
N CYS A 151 -25.13 1.16 4.38
CA CYS A 151 -24.36 0.55 3.30
C CYS A 151 -22.91 0.53 3.75
N ASP A 152 -22.26 -0.63 3.70
CA ASP A 152 -20.83 -0.71 3.98
C ASP A 152 -20.04 -0.33 2.72
N VAL A 153 -18.96 0.43 2.93
CA VAL A 153 -18.06 0.81 1.84
C VAL A 153 -16.97 -0.25 1.73
N LYS A 154 -16.95 -0.96 0.61
CA LYS A 154 -15.85 -1.87 0.25
C LYS A 154 -14.81 -1.10 -0.53
N LEU A 155 -13.59 -1.04 0.02
CA LEU A 155 -12.42 -0.47 -0.64
C LEU A 155 -11.51 -1.57 -1.17
N GLU A 156 -10.98 -1.37 -2.37
CA GLU A 156 -10.06 -2.29 -3.01
C GLU A 156 -8.87 -1.53 -3.62
N LEU A 157 -7.67 -2.10 -3.47
CA LEU A 157 -6.48 -1.72 -4.23
C LEU A 157 -6.22 -2.85 -5.23
N ALA A 158 -6.23 -2.53 -6.52
CA ALA A 158 -5.84 -3.47 -7.57
C ALA A 158 -4.60 -2.95 -8.31
N PHE A 159 -3.63 -3.81 -8.58
CA PHE A 159 -2.43 -3.47 -9.35
C PHE A 159 -2.17 -4.47 -10.47
N GLU A 160 -1.74 -3.97 -11.63
CA GLU A 160 -1.36 -4.81 -12.77
C GLU A 160 0.12 -5.17 -12.67
N TYR A 161 0.40 -6.45 -12.43
CA TYR A 161 1.73 -6.94 -12.14
C TYR A 161 2.31 -7.76 -13.30
N LEU A 162 3.55 -7.46 -13.68
CA LEU A 162 4.30 -8.28 -14.64
C LEU A 162 4.76 -9.56 -13.95
N MET A 163 4.04 -10.66 -14.15
CA MET A 163 4.32 -11.97 -13.53
C MET A 163 5.55 -12.63 -14.16
N SER A 164 5.60 -12.64 -15.48
CA SER A 164 6.72 -13.14 -16.30
C SER A 164 6.81 -12.30 -17.57
N LYS A 165 7.81 -12.55 -18.42
CA LYS A 165 7.94 -11.87 -19.72
C LYS A 165 6.59 -11.91 -20.45
N ASP A 166 6.10 -10.74 -20.84
CA ASP A 166 4.85 -10.51 -21.57
C ASP A 166 3.57 -11.04 -20.89
N ARG A 167 3.64 -11.41 -19.60
CA ARG A 167 2.48 -11.87 -18.83
C ARG A 167 2.15 -10.91 -17.69
N LEU A 168 1.09 -10.14 -17.89
CA LEU A 168 0.55 -9.24 -16.87
C LEU A 168 -0.70 -9.84 -16.24
N GLN A 169 -0.86 -9.58 -14.95
CA GLN A 169 -1.98 -10.07 -14.17
C GLN A 169 -2.40 -9.01 -13.16
N TRP A 170 -3.71 -8.75 -13.07
CA TRP A 170 -4.25 -7.94 -12.00
C TRP A 170 -4.28 -8.76 -10.70
N VAL A 171 -3.80 -8.14 -9.63
CA VAL A 171 -3.92 -8.63 -8.25
C VAL A 171 -4.71 -7.61 -7.47
N THR A 172 -5.72 -8.07 -6.73
CA THR A 172 -6.66 -7.25 -5.98
C THR A 172 -6.54 -7.54 -4.49
N ILE A 173 -6.45 -6.47 -3.69
CA ILE A 173 -6.54 -6.50 -2.23
C ILE A 173 -7.84 -5.78 -1.86
N THR A 174 -8.75 -6.47 -1.18
CA THR A 174 -9.91 -5.86 -0.53
C THR A 174 -9.53 -5.52 0.91
N SER A 175 -9.45 -4.23 1.24
CA SER A 175 -9.08 -3.75 2.57
C SER A 175 -9.64 -2.34 2.83
N PRO A 176 -10.13 -2.04 4.04
CA PRO A 176 -10.42 -0.66 4.45
C PRO A 176 -9.20 0.27 4.34
N GLN A 177 -7.99 -0.29 4.36
CA GLN A 177 -6.72 0.45 4.27
C GLN A 177 -6.18 0.56 2.83
N ALA A 178 -6.98 0.22 1.79
CA ALA A 178 -6.55 0.26 0.39
C ALA A 178 -5.98 1.61 -0.05
N ILE A 179 -6.54 2.72 0.45
CA ILE A 179 -6.04 4.07 0.16
C ILE A 179 -4.65 4.26 0.76
N MET A 180 -4.42 3.83 2.00
CA MET A 180 -3.12 3.92 2.66
C MET A 180 -2.06 3.07 1.96
N MET A 181 -2.43 1.88 1.49
CA MET A 181 -1.56 1.06 0.63
C MET A 181 -1.20 1.78 -0.68
N SER A 182 -2.16 2.45 -1.33
CA SER A 182 -1.90 3.26 -2.54
C SER A 182 -0.96 4.44 -2.25
N ILE A 183 -1.08 5.10 -1.09
CA ILE A 183 -0.17 6.17 -0.68
C ILE A 183 1.25 5.62 -0.50
N CYS A 184 1.39 4.42 0.07
CA CYS A 184 2.69 3.77 0.21
C CYS A 184 3.33 3.45 -1.15
N LEU A 185 2.55 2.91 -2.10
CA LEU A 185 3.01 2.67 -3.47
C LEU A 185 3.49 3.95 -4.14
N GLN A 186 2.70 5.01 -4.08
CA GLN A 186 3.08 6.31 -4.66
C GLN A 186 4.36 6.84 -4.03
N SER A 187 4.48 6.77 -2.70
CA SER A 187 5.65 7.26 -1.99
C SER A 187 6.93 6.47 -2.32
N MET A 188 6.84 5.15 -2.50
CA MET A 188 7.97 4.32 -2.94
C MET A 188 8.37 4.67 -4.39
N VAL A 189 7.41 4.89 -5.29
CA VAL A 189 7.69 5.32 -6.67
C VAL A 189 8.37 6.69 -6.69
N ASP A 190 7.87 7.67 -5.94
CA ASP A 190 8.46 9.00 -5.84
C ASP A 190 9.93 8.92 -5.41
N GLU A 191 10.23 8.13 -4.39
CA GLU A 191 11.59 7.95 -3.88
C GLU A 191 12.50 7.28 -4.91
N LEU A 192 12.03 6.23 -5.60
CA LEU A 192 12.76 5.56 -6.67
C LEU A 192 13.09 6.51 -7.83
N MET A 193 12.15 7.37 -8.21
CA MET A 193 12.33 8.34 -9.28
C MET A 193 13.37 9.42 -8.91
N VAL A 194 13.40 9.85 -7.66
CA VAL A 194 14.41 10.79 -7.14
C VAL A 194 15.80 10.18 -7.19
N LYS A 195 15.95 8.93 -6.71
CA LYS A 195 17.23 8.21 -6.73
C LYS A 195 17.73 7.98 -8.15
N LYS A 196 16.85 7.57 -9.08
CA LYS A 196 17.21 7.35 -10.49
C LYS A 196 17.73 8.62 -11.15
N SER A 197 17.23 9.79 -10.74
CA SER A 197 17.64 11.09 -11.27
C SER A 197 18.91 11.66 -10.61
N GLY A 198 19.58 10.90 -9.72
CA GLY A 198 20.73 11.37 -8.94
C GLY A 198 20.38 12.43 -7.89
N GLY A 199 19.08 12.58 -7.57
CA GLY A 199 18.59 13.56 -6.61
C GLY A 199 18.87 13.13 -5.17
N ASN A 200 19.06 14.11 -4.29
CA ASN A 200 19.17 13.88 -2.85
C ASN A 200 17.81 14.12 -2.17
N ILE A 201 17.29 13.13 -1.46
CA ILE A 201 15.99 13.21 -0.77
C ILE A 201 15.91 14.38 0.21
N LYS A 202 17.03 14.78 0.84
CA LYS A 202 17.09 15.93 1.76
C LYS A 202 16.61 17.21 1.09
N LYS A 203 16.96 17.41 -0.18
CA LYS A 203 16.53 18.58 -0.98
C LYS A 203 15.05 18.52 -1.33
N GLN A 204 14.47 17.33 -1.49
CA GLN A 204 13.06 17.17 -1.83
C GLN A 204 12.15 17.30 -0.59
N MET A 205 12.55 16.77 0.56
CA MET A 205 11.86 16.98 1.84
C MET A 205 11.85 18.46 2.24
N GLN A 206 12.93 19.20 1.96
CA GLN A 206 12.95 20.66 2.11
C GLN A 206 12.05 21.39 1.09
N LYS A 207 11.98 20.92 -0.17
CA LYS A 207 11.06 21.49 -1.18
C LYS A 207 9.58 21.25 -0.87
N LYS A 208 9.20 20.07 -0.37
CA LYS A 208 7.82 19.80 0.08
C LYS A 208 7.40 20.67 1.27
N ARG A 209 8.35 21.09 2.13
CA ARG A 209 8.11 22.06 3.22
C ARG A 209 7.85 23.49 2.73
N LEU A 210 8.44 23.89 1.60
CA LEU A 210 8.31 25.25 1.06
C LEU A 210 7.11 25.42 0.12
N ASN A 211 6.73 24.36 -0.61
CA ASN A 211 5.62 24.39 -1.56
C ASN A 211 4.42 23.61 -1.01
N GLY A 212 3.68 24.18 -0.05
CA GLY A 212 2.44 23.63 0.52
C GLY A 212 1.27 23.48 -0.47
N THR A 213 1.54 23.21 -1.74
CA THR A 213 0.56 22.93 -2.79
C THR A 213 0.66 21.44 -3.12
N PHE A 214 -0.38 20.68 -2.79
CA PHE A 214 -0.60 19.35 -3.33
C PHE A 214 -0.77 19.50 -4.86
N GLN A 215 0.32 19.38 -5.61
CA GLN A 215 0.24 19.27 -7.05
C GLN A 215 -0.29 17.87 -7.38
N ARG A 216 -1.48 17.84 -7.97
CA ARG A 216 -2.11 16.64 -8.51
C ARG A 216 -1.18 16.09 -9.59
N SER A 217 -0.67 14.88 -9.41
CA SER A 217 0.09 14.20 -10.46
C SER A 217 -0.87 13.90 -11.63
N ASP A 218 -0.56 14.39 -12.83
CA ASP A 218 -1.35 14.20 -14.05
C ASP A 218 -1.53 12.72 -14.47
N SER A 219 -0.91 11.79 -13.74
CA SER A 219 -1.06 10.34 -13.93
C SER A 219 -2.42 9.79 -13.48
N GLN A 220 -3.24 10.57 -12.77
CA GLN A 220 -4.62 10.18 -12.45
C GLN A 220 -5.56 10.51 -13.62
N GLN A 221 -5.49 9.75 -14.70
CA GLN A 221 -6.57 9.73 -15.67
C GLN A 221 -7.76 9.01 -15.04
N ALA A 222 -8.79 9.76 -14.64
CA ALA A 222 -10.08 9.20 -14.32
C ALA A 222 -10.60 8.47 -15.56
N VAL A 223 -10.74 7.14 -15.45
CA VAL A 223 -11.39 6.35 -16.49
C VAL A 223 -12.86 6.78 -16.50
N LYS A 224 -13.24 7.61 -17.47
CA LYS A 224 -14.63 8.00 -17.66
C LYS A 224 -15.44 6.73 -17.92
N SER A 225 -16.50 6.52 -17.15
CA SER A 225 -17.47 5.46 -17.40
C SER A 225 -18.00 5.57 -18.84
N PRO A 226 -18.22 4.46 -19.55
CA PRO A 226 -18.95 4.51 -20.81
C PRO A 226 -20.35 5.09 -20.57
N PRO A 227 -20.90 5.91 -21.48
CA PRO A 227 -22.26 6.39 -21.33
C PRO A 227 -23.24 5.22 -21.35
N LEU A 228 -24.16 5.21 -20.39
CA LEU A 228 -25.29 4.27 -20.37
C LEU A 228 -26.24 4.64 -21.52
N LEU A 229 -26.37 3.75 -22.51
CA LEU A 229 -27.40 3.83 -23.53
C LEU A 229 -28.77 3.54 -22.89
N VAL A 230 -29.57 4.58 -22.71
CA VAL A 230 -31.02 4.47 -22.52
C VAL A 230 -31.64 4.50 -23.92
N GLY A 231 -32.38 3.46 -24.28
CA GLY A 231 -33.02 3.33 -25.58
C GLY A 231 -34.36 4.08 -25.72
N ILE A 232 -34.95 3.87 -26.92
CA ILE A 232 -36.29 4.28 -27.41
C ILE A 232 -36.23 5.66 -28.11
N GLU A 233 -36.55 5.87 -29.40
CA GLU A 233 -37.39 5.16 -30.39
C GLU A 233 -37.03 5.59 -31.84
N ASP A 234 -37.59 4.87 -32.80
CA ASP A 234 -37.46 4.95 -34.26
C ASP A 234 -37.47 6.35 -34.89
N PHE A 235 -36.58 6.56 -35.87
CA PHE A 235 -36.93 7.26 -37.10
C PHE A 235 -36.24 6.61 -38.31
N SER A 236 -37.11 6.22 -39.22
CA SER A 236 -36.92 5.70 -40.58
C SER A 236 -36.01 6.53 -41.49
N ASN A 237 -35.43 5.81 -42.46
CA ASN A 237 -34.87 6.25 -43.75
C ASN A 237 -33.54 7.03 -43.72
N ALA A 238 -32.45 6.33 -44.05
CA ALA A 238 -31.68 6.65 -45.26
C ALA A 238 -30.72 5.50 -45.59
N SER A 239 -30.76 5.14 -46.86
CA SER A 239 -30.02 4.11 -47.57
C SER A 239 -28.54 4.44 -47.80
N THR A 240 -27.79 3.36 -48.07
CA THR A 240 -26.65 3.21 -49.02
C THR A 240 -25.20 3.49 -48.57
N PHE A 241 -24.35 2.50 -48.92
CA PHE A 241 -22.91 2.53 -49.29
C PHE A 241 -21.87 2.67 -48.16
N ASP A 242 -20.74 1.96 -48.16
CA ASP A 242 -20.25 0.82 -48.96
C ASP A 242 -19.03 0.22 -48.25
N MET A 243 -18.71 -1.02 -48.61
CA MET A 243 -17.57 -1.81 -48.13
C MET A 243 -16.61 -1.99 -49.31
N GLU A 244 -15.35 -1.57 -49.19
CA GLU A 244 -14.21 -2.00 -50.02
C GLU A 244 -12.89 -1.52 -49.34
N ASP A 245 -12.10 -2.47 -48.85
CA ASP A 245 -10.76 -2.91 -49.35
C ASP A 245 -9.58 -1.97 -49.00
N VAL A 246 -8.63 -2.36 -48.12
CA VAL A 246 -7.44 -3.24 -48.34
C VAL A 246 -6.36 -2.50 -49.16
N PRO A 247 -5.09 -2.44 -48.70
CA PRO A 247 -4.14 -3.57 -48.73
C PRO A 247 -3.78 -4.20 -47.37
#